data_AF-A0A519MQX2-F1
#
_entry.id   AF-A0A519MQX2-F1
#
_cell.length_a   1.000
_cell.length_b   1.000
_cell.length_c   1.000
_cell.angle_alpha   90.00
_cell.angle_beta   90.00
_cell.angle_gamma   90.00
#
_symmetry.space_group_name_H-M   'P 1'
#
loop_
_entity.id
_entity.type
_entity.pdbx_description
1 polymer ?
#
loop_
_entity_poly.entity_id
_entity_poly.type
_entity_poly.pdbx_seq_one_letter_code
_entity_poly.pdbx_strand_id
1 'polypeptide(L)'
;MKILFLYIAMLLSHTMICQNEPGDQAVLMECVDSEFAHKCTVAKLSSDVIQLFTPAIAAELRQAGKEYLFVSAVFVTDAEGCVMLAETEVKCEYLQLKSAVLDYISKLPVFQPKASHYTERRSVHSIDLSFVADESGGGFHVAKNKELLEKLIVPDYIKLDKAPVFKGCEGVENDKDLKCLNIQIRDFLVKNYVVPDTEDTGTVRMFVYFIVYKNGELAIHKIDGGSEPL
;
A
#
# COMPACT_ATOMS: atom_id res chain seq x y z
N MET A 1 -13.67 39.65 -44.64
CA MET A 1 -12.79 38.48 -44.34
C MET A 1 -11.98 38.70 -43.06
N LYS A 2 -12.61 39.06 -41.93
CA LYS A 2 -11.92 39.31 -40.64
C LYS A 2 -12.71 38.90 -39.38
N ILE A 3 -13.92 38.33 -39.53
CA ILE A 3 -14.80 38.01 -38.39
C ILE A 3 -14.96 36.50 -38.17
N LEU A 4 -14.49 35.65 -39.09
CA LEU A 4 -14.65 34.19 -38.98
C LEU A 4 -13.52 33.48 -38.20
N PHE A 5 -12.41 34.16 -37.91
CA PHE A 5 -11.26 33.55 -37.22
C PHE A 5 -11.27 33.73 -35.70
N LEU A 6 -12.19 34.50 -35.12
CA LEU A 6 -12.22 34.71 -33.66
C LEU A 6 -13.05 33.67 -32.89
N TYR A 7 -13.92 32.91 -33.56
CA TYR A 7 -14.80 31.96 -32.88
C TYR A 7 -14.18 30.57 -32.67
N ILE A 8 -13.06 30.25 -33.32
CA ILE A 8 -12.39 28.95 -33.16
C ILE A 8 -11.44 28.95 -31.94
N ALA A 9 -11.03 30.12 -31.44
CA ALA A 9 -10.13 30.21 -30.28
C ALA A 9 -10.84 30.15 -28.91
N MET A 10 -12.17 30.23 -28.86
CA MET A 10 -12.94 30.32 -27.61
C MET A 10 -13.60 29.00 -27.17
N LEU A 11 -13.36 27.90 -27.88
CA LEU A 11 -13.91 26.57 -27.56
C LEU A 11 -12.87 25.59 -26.98
N LEU A 12 -11.63 26.04 -26.72
CA LEU A 12 -10.54 25.19 -26.20
C LEU A 12 -10.22 25.41 -24.71
N SER A 13 -10.87 26.35 -24.04
CA SER A 13 -10.80 26.47 -22.59
C SER A 13 -12.03 25.80 -22.00
N HIS A 14 -11.83 24.74 -21.22
CA HIS A 14 -12.76 24.08 -20.26
C HIS A 14 -12.81 22.54 -20.40
N THR A 15 -11.77 21.89 -20.91
CA THR A 15 -11.33 20.69 -20.20
C THR A 15 -10.46 21.17 -19.05
N MET A 16 -11.09 21.54 -17.93
CA MET A 16 -10.44 21.38 -16.64
C MET A 16 -10.06 19.90 -16.58
N ILE A 17 -8.81 19.60 -16.94
CA ILE A 17 -8.19 18.36 -16.51
C ILE A 17 -8.17 18.53 -14.99
N CYS A 18 -9.13 17.93 -14.29
CA CYS A 18 -8.97 17.62 -12.88
C CYS A 18 -7.69 16.79 -12.82
N GLN A 19 -6.55 17.45 -12.57
CA GLN A 19 -5.39 16.74 -12.09
C GLN A 19 -5.84 16.20 -10.74
N ASN A 20 -6.22 14.92 -10.70
CA ASN A 20 -6.38 14.23 -9.43
C ASN A 20 -5.08 14.46 -8.67
N GLU A 21 -5.15 15.22 -7.58
CA GLU A 21 -3.97 15.41 -6.75
C GLU A 21 -3.44 14.02 -6.37
N PRO A 22 -2.11 13.81 -6.40
CA PRO A 22 -1.57 12.49 -6.13
C PRO A 22 -2.07 11.99 -4.78
N GLY A 23 -2.51 10.74 -4.72
CA GLY A 23 -3.14 10.17 -3.53
C GLY A 23 -2.17 9.99 -2.35
N ASP A 24 -2.69 9.39 -1.29
CA ASP A 24 -1.95 8.96 -0.10
C ASP A 24 -1.07 7.71 -0.34
N GLN A 25 -1.10 7.16 -1.56
CA GLN A 25 -0.28 6.06 -2.02
C GLN A 25 0.24 6.29 -3.44
N ALA A 26 1.41 5.74 -3.74
CA ALA A 26 1.94 5.72 -5.09
C ALA A 26 1.09 4.80 -5.97
N VAL A 27 0.88 5.19 -7.23
CA VAL A 27 0.05 4.43 -8.18
C VAL A 27 0.80 4.27 -9.50
N LEU A 28 0.51 3.20 -10.25
CA LEU A 28 1.07 3.06 -11.60
C LEU A 28 0.65 4.26 -12.45
N MET A 29 1.55 4.75 -13.31
CA MET A 29 1.30 5.95 -14.13
C MET A 29 0.02 5.82 -14.98
N GLU A 30 -0.22 4.64 -15.52
CA GLU A 30 -1.43 4.32 -16.31
C GLU A 30 -2.73 4.30 -15.50
N CYS A 31 -2.65 4.28 -14.17
CA CYS A 31 -3.79 4.25 -13.26
C CYS A 31 -4.13 5.64 -12.66
N VAL A 32 -3.32 6.67 -12.91
CA VAL A 32 -3.47 8.01 -12.29
C VAL A 32 -4.86 8.62 -12.55
N ASP A 33 -5.35 8.49 -13.78
CA ASP A 33 -6.63 9.08 -14.21
C ASP A 33 -7.83 8.14 -13.94
N SER A 34 -7.61 6.98 -13.32
CA SER A 34 -8.70 6.08 -12.93
C SER A 34 -9.47 6.67 -11.75
N GLU A 35 -10.80 6.55 -11.77
CA GLU A 35 -11.68 6.89 -10.64
C GLU A 35 -11.21 6.25 -9.32
N PHE A 36 -10.63 5.04 -9.41
CA PHE A 36 -10.04 4.33 -8.28
C PHE A 36 -8.59 3.94 -8.57
N ALA A 37 -7.69 4.93 -8.65
CA ALA A 37 -6.27 4.76 -9.03
C ALA A 37 -5.52 3.65 -8.25
N HIS A 38 -5.71 3.57 -6.92
CA HIS A 38 -5.13 2.50 -6.11
C HIS A 38 -5.67 1.11 -6.50
N LYS A 39 -7.00 0.99 -6.65
CA LYS A 39 -7.64 -0.26 -7.06
C LYS A 39 -7.19 -0.69 -8.46
N CYS A 40 -7.05 0.27 -9.38
CA CYS A 40 -6.48 0.03 -10.71
C CYS A 40 -5.06 -0.54 -10.60
N THR A 41 -4.21 0.08 -9.77
CA THR A 41 -2.81 -0.35 -9.56
C THR A 41 -2.76 -1.79 -9.05
N VAL A 42 -3.51 -2.11 -7.98
CA VAL A 42 -3.56 -3.48 -7.42
C VAL A 42 -4.07 -4.49 -8.45
N ALA A 43 -5.11 -4.14 -9.21
CA ALA A 43 -5.66 -5.01 -10.24
C ALA A 43 -4.66 -5.27 -11.37
N LYS A 44 -3.93 -4.24 -11.83
CA LYS A 44 -2.91 -4.37 -12.88
C LYS A 44 -1.76 -5.25 -12.42
N LEU A 45 -1.20 -4.96 -11.25
CA LEU A 45 -0.12 -5.75 -10.66
C LEU A 45 -0.51 -7.22 -10.49
N SER A 46 -1.72 -7.47 -9.98
CA SER A 46 -2.27 -8.82 -9.83
C SER A 46 -2.44 -9.51 -11.19
N SER A 47 -3.03 -8.82 -12.17
CA SER A 47 -3.22 -9.33 -13.53
C SER A 47 -1.90 -9.73 -14.19
N ASP A 48 -0.87 -8.91 -14.05
CA ASP A 48 0.43 -9.16 -14.65
C ASP A 48 1.13 -10.36 -13.99
N VAL A 49 1.03 -10.49 -12.65
CA VAL A 49 1.53 -11.67 -11.95
C VAL A 49 0.76 -12.94 -12.34
N ILE A 50 -0.56 -12.85 -12.55
CA ILE A 50 -1.37 -13.97 -13.06
C ILE A 50 -0.87 -14.44 -14.43
N GLN A 51 -0.46 -13.52 -15.31
CA GLN A 51 0.08 -13.87 -16.63
C GLN A 51 1.43 -14.60 -16.57
N LEU A 52 2.18 -14.48 -15.46
CA LEU A 52 3.41 -15.26 -15.23
C LEU A 52 3.09 -16.73 -14.88
N PHE A 53 1.85 -17.03 -14.47
CA PHE A 53 1.39 -18.40 -14.22
C PHE A 53 1.05 -19.09 -15.54
N THR A 54 1.99 -19.87 -16.08
CA THR A 54 1.85 -20.50 -17.39
C THR A 54 1.14 -21.86 -17.33
N PRO A 55 0.61 -22.36 -18.46
CA PRO A 55 0.08 -23.73 -18.54
C PRO A 55 1.11 -24.81 -18.19
N ALA A 56 2.41 -24.55 -18.39
CA ALA A 56 3.47 -25.47 -17.99
C ALA A 56 3.57 -25.59 -16.47
N ILE A 57 3.53 -24.46 -15.75
CA ILE A 57 3.46 -24.43 -14.28
C ILE A 57 2.23 -25.19 -13.79
N ALA A 58 1.06 -24.93 -14.40
CA ALA A 58 -0.17 -25.64 -14.08
C ALA A 58 -0.04 -27.16 -14.27
N ALA A 59 0.59 -27.61 -15.35
CA ALA A 59 0.80 -29.03 -15.62
C ALA A 59 1.75 -29.67 -14.59
N GLU A 60 2.84 -29.01 -14.24
CA GLU A 60 3.80 -29.49 -13.23
C GLU A 60 3.16 -29.60 -11.84
N LEU A 61 2.41 -28.59 -11.41
CA LEU A 61 1.69 -28.63 -10.13
C LEU A 61 0.69 -29.80 -10.08
N ARG A 62 -0.04 -30.07 -11.16
CA ARG A 62 -0.93 -31.23 -11.22
C ARG A 62 -0.19 -32.55 -11.16
N GLN A 63 0.92 -32.70 -11.89
CA GLN A 63 1.74 -33.90 -11.83
C GLN A 63 2.29 -34.14 -10.42
N ALA A 64 2.58 -33.07 -9.68
CA ALA A 64 2.97 -33.12 -8.28
C ALA A 64 1.80 -33.31 -7.30
N GLY A 65 0.56 -33.42 -7.78
CA GLY A 65 -0.63 -33.56 -6.93
C GLY A 65 -0.94 -32.34 -6.07
N LYS A 66 -0.46 -31.15 -6.47
CA LYS A 66 -0.72 -29.90 -5.75
C LYS A 66 -2.14 -29.42 -6.04
N GLU A 67 -2.90 -29.15 -4.99
CA GLU A 67 -4.27 -28.62 -5.09
C GLU A 67 -4.31 -27.09 -5.09
N TYR A 68 -3.24 -26.45 -4.60
CA TYR A 68 -3.13 -24.99 -4.54
C TYR A 68 -1.67 -24.55 -4.58
N LEU A 69 -1.47 -23.27 -4.93
CA LEU A 69 -0.20 -22.57 -4.87
C LEU A 69 -0.46 -21.11 -4.45
N PHE A 70 0.36 -20.60 -3.54
CA PHE A 70 0.31 -19.19 -3.13
C PHE A 70 1.45 -18.39 -3.75
N VAL A 71 1.13 -17.17 -4.17
CA VAL A 71 2.10 -16.14 -4.54
C VAL A 71 1.78 -14.93 -3.70
N SER A 72 2.75 -14.49 -2.90
CA SER A 72 2.69 -13.24 -2.15
C SER A 72 3.93 -12.43 -2.47
N ALA A 73 3.76 -11.15 -2.78
CA ALA A 73 4.85 -10.22 -2.99
C ALA A 73 4.57 -8.92 -2.24
N VAL A 74 5.59 -8.40 -1.57
CA VAL A 74 5.55 -7.09 -0.91
C VAL A 74 6.76 -6.30 -1.40
N PHE A 75 6.55 -5.06 -1.82
CA PHE A 75 7.65 -4.18 -2.23
C PHE A 75 7.35 -2.74 -1.88
N VAL A 76 8.39 -1.92 -1.81
CA VAL A 76 8.31 -0.50 -1.47
C VAL A 76 8.71 0.33 -2.68
N THR A 77 7.97 1.39 -2.98
CA THR A 77 8.42 2.45 -3.90
C THR A 77 8.94 3.64 -3.10
N ASP A 78 10.01 4.28 -3.58
CA ASP A 78 10.60 5.47 -2.97
C ASP A 78 9.81 6.77 -3.23
N ALA A 79 10.37 7.92 -2.85
CA ALA A 79 9.74 9.23 -3.00
C ALA A 79 9.66 9.70 -4.46
N GLU A 80 10.45 9.08 -5.33
CA GLU A 80 10.52 9.28 -6.77
C GLU A 80 9.62 8.27 -7.51
N GLY A 81 9.04 7.30 -6.80
CA GLY A 81 8.18 6.27 -7.36
C GLY A 81 8.94 5.06 -7.90
N CYS A 82 10.24 4.94 -7.64
CA CYS A 82 11.06 3.80 -8.07
C CYS A 82 10.95 2.63 -7.08
N VAL A 83 10.98 1.39 -7.59
CA VAL A 83 10.95 0.20 -6.74
C VAL A 83 12.27 0.03 -5.97
N MET A 84 12.15 -0.14 -4.65
CA MET A 84 13.26 -0.44 -3.76
C MET A 84 13.48 -1.96 -3.69
N LEU A 85 14.36 -2.49 -4.53
CA LEU A 85 14.66 -3.93 -4.59
C LEU A 85 15.16 -4.51 -3.26
N ALA A 86 15.90 -3.73 -2.47
CA ALA A 86 16.38 -4.14 -1.15
C ALA A 86 15.25 -4.34 -0.12
N GLU A 87 14.07 -3.77 -0.38
CA GLU A 87 12.87 -3.86 0.47
C GLU A 87 11.77 -4.69 -0.24
N THR A 88 12.15 -5.52 -1.21
CA THR A 88 11.24 -6.39 -1.96
C THR A 88 11.33 -7.82 -1.44
N GLU A 89 10.19 -8.39 -1.08
CA GLU A 89 10.04 -9.78 -0.67
C GLU A 89 9.04 -10.49 -1.58
N VAL A 90 9.40 -11.71 -2.02
CA VAL A 90 8.51 -12.60 -2.78
C VAL A 90 8.49 -13.97 -2.11
N LYS A 91 7.28 -14.43 -1.79
CA LYS A 91 6.98 -15.73 -1.19
C LYS A 91 6.13 -16.55 -2.15
N CYS A 92 6.71 -17.66 -2.60
CA CYS A 92 6.07 -18.68 -3.41
C CYS A 92 6.92 -19.95 -3.32
N GLU A 93 6.29 -21.10 -3.08
CA GLU A 93 7.01 -22.39 -2.98
C GLU A 93 7.54 -22.87 -4.33
N TYR A 94 6.98 -22.40 -5.44
CA TYR A 94 7.40 -22.76 -6.79
C TYR A 94 8.47 -21.77 -7.30
N LEU A 95 9.74 -22.19 -7.25
CA LEU A 95 10.92 -21.32 -7.44
C LEU A 95 10.97 -20.58 -8.77
N GLN A 96 10.52 -21.19 -9.87
CA GLN A 96 10.53 -20.53 -11.18
C GLN A 96 9.53 -19.37 -11.22
N LEU A 97 8.32 -19.56 -10.67
CA LEU A 97 7.33 -18.49 -10.56
C LEU A 97 7.79 -17.41 -9.58
N LYS A 98 8.37 -17.81 -8.44
CA LYS A 98 8.99 -16.86 -7.49
C LYS A 98 10.00 -15.95 -8.19
N SER A 99 10.88 -16.53 -9.00
CA SER A 99 11.92 -15.79 -9.74
C SER A 99 11.32 -14.90 -10.82
N ALA A 100 10.31 -15.39 -11.55
CA ALA A 100 9.60 -14.61 -12.55
C ALA A 100 8.87 -13.39 -11.94
N VAL A 101 8.25 -13.56 -10.77
CA VAL A 101 7.58 -12.46 -10.05
C VAL A 101 8.59 -11.42 -9.58
N LEU A 102 9.74 -11.85 -9.03
CA LEU A 102 10.80 -10.93 -8.63
C LEU A 102 11.37 -10.16 -9.84
N ASP A 103 11.61 -10.84 -10.96
CA ASP A 103 12.08 -10.23 -12.20
C ASP A 103 11.07 -9.21 -12.75
N TYR A 104 9.78 -9.55 -12.74
CA TYR A 104 8.70 -8.62 -13.08
C TYR A 104 8.70 -7.37 -12.21
N ILE A 105 8.74 -7.53 -10.88
CA ILE A 105 8.76 -6.40 -9.93
C ILE A 105 9.98 -5.50 -10.17
N SER A 106 11.14 -6.09 -10.48
CA SER A 106 12.36 -5.34 -10.76
C SER A 106 12.33 -4.48 -12.02
N LYS A 107 11.39 -4.76 -12.92
CA LYS A 107 11.21 -4.08 -14.21
C LYS A 107 9.97 -3.18 -14.24
N LEU A 108 9.27 -3.06 -13.12
CA LEU A 108 8.12 -2.17 -13.02
C LEU A 108 8.51 -0.74 -13.38
N PRO A 109 7.64 -0.01 -14.10
CA PRO A 109 7.88 1.39 -14.39
C PRO A 109 7.85 2.21 -13.10
N VAL A 110 8.37 3.44 -13.18
CA VAL A 110 8.24 4.42 -12.11
C VAL A 110 6.75 4.69 -11.85
N PHE A 111 6.36 4.71 -10.59
CA PHE A 111 5.01 5.02 -10.13
C PHE A 111 4.83 6.53 -10.02
N GLN A 112 3.60 7.02 -10.14
CA GLN A 112 3.25 8.34 -9.65
C GLN A 112 3.39 8.32 -8.12
N PRO A 113 4.34 9.06 -7.52
CA PRO A 113 4.53 9.05 -6.09
C PRO A 113 3.37 9.74 -5.36
N LYS A 114 3.28 9.52 -4.04
CA LYS A 114 2.36 10.22 -3.14
C LYS A 114 2.48 11.74 -3.30
N ALA A 115 1.43 12.47 -2.93
CA ALA A 115 1.46 13.93 -2.99
C ALA A 115 2.65 14.50 -2.20
N SER A 116 3.16 15.63 -2.68
CA SER A 116 4.34 16.30 -2.13
C SER A 116 4.16 16.80 -0.70
N HIS A 117 2.92 16.96 -0.24
CA HIS A 117 2.63 17.39 1.14
C HIS A 117 2.86 16.29 2.18
N TYR A 118 2.98 15.02 1.78
CA TYR A 118 3.33 13.93 2.69
C TYR A 118 4.83 13.93 2.99
N THR A 119 5.20 13.88 4.27
CA THR A 119 6.60 13.75 4.71
C THR A 119 7.17 12.38 4.36
N GLU A 120 6.39 11.32 4.59
CA GLU A 120 6.73 9.95 4.18
C GLU A 120 6.09 9.64 2.82
N ARG A 121 6.90 9.71 1.77
CA ARG A 121 6.43 9.54 0.39
C ARG A 121 6.57 8.11 -0.12
N ARG A 122 7.23 7.22 0.63
CA ARG A 122 7.32 5.79 0.28
C ARG A 122 5.97 5.11 0.36
N SER A 123 5.73 4.16 -0.54
CA SER A 123 4.49 3.39 -0.57
C SER A 123 4.79 1.91 -0.55
N VAL A 124 4.05 1.17 0.27
CA VAL A 124 4.10 -0.30 0.31
C VAL A 124 3.04 -0.83 -0.64
N HIS A 125 3.43 -1.78 -1.46
CA HIS A 125 2.56 -2.49 -2.40
C HIS A 125 2.55 -3.96 -2.05
N SER A 126 1.39 -4.61 -2.17
CA SER A 126 1.26 -6.04 -1.99
C SER A 126 0.50 -6.71 -3.13
N ILE A 127 0.89 -7.94 -3.44
CA ILE A 127 0.22 -8.81 -4.42
C ILE A 127 0.04 -10.16 -3.73
N ASP A 128 -1.21 -10.53 -3.45
CA ASP A 128 -1.55 -11.80 -2.79
C ASP A 128 -2.51 -12.58 -3.67
N LEU A 129 -2.04 -13.73 -4.18
CA LEU A 129 -2.77 -14.59 -5.10
C LEU A 129 -2.76 -16.04 -4.60
N SER A 130 -3.95 -16.63 -4.57
CA SER A 130 -4.14 -18.06 -4.34
C SER A 130 -4.56 -18.72 -5.64
N PHE A 131 -3.72 -19.56 -6.21
CA PHE A 131 -4.09 -20.44 -7.31
C PHE A 131 -4.65 -21.73 -6.73
N VAL A 132 -5.86 -22.11 -7.12
CA VAL A 132 -6.53 -23.35 -6.68
C VAL A 132 -6.87 -24.19 -7.91
N ALA A 133 -6.66 -25.50 -7.80
CA ALA A 133 -6.95 -26.44 -8.87
C ALA A 133 -8.46 -26.46 -9.20
N ASP A 134 -8.78 -26.53 -10.49
CA ASP A 134 -10.17 -26.68 -10.94
C ASP A 134 -10.68 -28.08 -10.61
N GLU A 135 -11.92 -28.17 -10.11
CA GLU A 135 -12.59 -29.43 -9.81
C GLU A 135 -12.78 -30.32 -11.04
N SER A 136 -12.85 -29.72 -12.23
CA SER A 136 -12.94 -30.42 -13.52
C SER A 136 -11.59 -30.95 -14.02
N GLY A 137 -10.49 -30.69 -13.30
CA GLY A 137 -9.13 -31.07 -13.68
C GLY A 137 -8.52 -30.20 -14.81
N GLY A 138 -9.24 -29.19 -15.29
CA GLY A 138 -8.86 -28.40 -16.47
C GLY A 138 -7.82 -27.30 -16.22
N GLY A 139 -7.64 -26.83 -14.99
CA GLY A 139 -6.94 -25.58 -14.71
C GLY A 139 -6.42 -25.43 -13.29
N PHE A 140 -5.74 -24.31 -13.07
CA PHE A 140 -5.79 -23.59 -11.81
C PHE A 140 -6.48 -22.26 -12.10
N HIS A 141 -7.21 -21.73 -11.13
CA HIS A 141 -7.77 -20.38 -11.18
C HIS A 141 -7.40 -19.60 -9.92
N VAL A 142 -7.53 -18.27 -9.98
CA VAL A 142 -7.33 -17.43 -8.80
C VAL A 142 -8.56 -17.52 -7.91
N ALA A 143 -8.40 -18.12 -6.74
CA ALA A 143 -9.46 -18.31 -5.77
C ALA A 143 -9.77 -17.01 -5.02
N LYS A 144 -11.05 -16.81 -4.71
CA LYS A 144 -11.51 -15.72 -3.84
C LYS A 144 -11.48 -16.18 -2.39
N ASN A 145 -11.42 -15.21 -1.46
CA ASN A 145 -11.44 -15.49 -0.01
C ASN A 145 -12.59 -16.41 0.43
N LYS A 146 -13.77 -16.29 -0.20
CA LYS A 146 -14.91 -17.16 0.08
C LYS A 146 -14.61 -18.63 -0.22
N GLU A 147 -14.02 -18.92 -1.38
CA GLU A 147 -13.67 -20.29 -1.78
C GLU A 147 -12.58 -20.87 -0.88
N LEU A 148 -11.55 -20.08 -0.58
CA LEU A 148 -10.47 -20.49 0.33
C LEU A 148 -11.03 -20.89 1.69
N LEU A 149 -11.98 -20.12 2.21
CA LEU A 149 -12.68 -20.44 3.46
C LEU A 149 -13.52 -21.72 3.35
N GLU A 150 -14.29 -21.88 2.27
CA GLU A 150 -15.13 -23.07 2.03
C GLU A 150 -14.28 -24.35 1.91
N LYS A 151 -13.10 -24.25 1.29
CA LYS A 151 -12.14 -25.36 1.13
C LYS A 151 -11.19 -25.51 2.32
N LEU A 152 -11.32 -24.69 3.37
CA LEU A 152 -10.42 -24.68 4.54
C LEU A 152 -8.94 -24.49 4.16
N ILE A 153 -8.67 -23.78 3.07
CA ILE A 153 -7.34 -23.46 2.59
C ILE A 153 -6.89 -22.18 3.30
N VAL A 154 -5.81 -22.25 4.08
CA VAL A 154 -5.21 -21.11 4.78
C VAL A 154 -4.07 -20.54 3.92
N PRO A 155 -4.19 -19.31 3.39
CA PRO A 155 -3.15 -18.75 2.55
C PRO A 155 -1.86 -18.48 3.32
N ASP A 156 -0.73 -18.82 2.72
CA ASP A 156 0.60 -18.58 3.30
C ASP A 156 1.25 -17.33 2.72
N TYR A 157 0.61 -16.17 2.92
CA TYR A 157 1.10 -14.89 2.42
C TYR A 157 2.20 -14.29 3.32
N ILE A 158 2.90 -13.29 2.78
CA ILE A 158 3.84 -12.47 3.55
C ILE A 158 3.03 -11.71 4.60
N LYS A 159 3.43 -11.85 5.87
CA LYS A 159 2.86 -11.04 6.94
C LYS A 159 3.74 -9.81 7.04
N LEU A 160 3.14 -8.63 6.80
CA LEU A 160 3.83 -7.37 7.06
C LEU A 160 4.34 -7.38 8.51
N ASP A 161 5.55 -6.87 8.71
CA ASP A 161 6.14 -6.77 10.05
C ASP A 161 5.17 -6.11 11.02
N LYS A 162 5.25 -6.52 12.30
CA LYS A 162 4.50 -5.87 13.37
C LYS A 162 4.80 -4.37 13.33
N ALA A 163 3.76 -3.55 13.54
CA ALA A 163 3.91 -2.10 13.58
C ALA A 163 5.11 -1.71 14.45
N PRO A 164 5.93 -0.73 14.03
CA PRO A 164 7.09 -0.31 14.80
C PRO A 164 6.65 0.06 16.23
N VAL A 165 7.30 -0.58 17.20
CA VAL A 165 7.02 -0.39 18.62
C VAL A 165 7.87 0.76 19.13
N PHE A 166 7.28 1.65 19.93
CA PHE A 166 8.01 2.78 20.52
C PHE A 166 9.20 2.27 21.33
N LYS A 167 10.33 2.97 21.25
CA LYS A 167 11.55 2.60 21.99
C LYS A 167 11.28 2.56 23.50
N GLY A 168 11.51 1.41 24.13
CA GLY A 168 11.15 1.13 25.53
C GLY A 168 9.83 0.38 25.74
N CYS A 169 9.13 0.04 24.66
CA CYS A 169 7.93 -0.82 24.67
C CYS A 169 8.19 -2.18 24.01
N GLU A 170 9.44 -2.55 23.73
CA GLU A 170 9.78 -3.80 23.07
C GLU A 170 9.46 -5.03 23.94
N GLY A 171 8.91 -6.09 23.33
CA GLY A 171 8.69 -7.39 24.00
C GLY A 171 7.47 -7.45 24.91
N VAL A 172 6.56 -6.47 24.82
CA VAL A 172 5.26 -6.54 25.47
C VAL A 172 4.31 -7.30 24.52
N GLU A 173 3.30 -8.02 25.02
CA GLU A 173 2.38 -8.80 24.15
C GLU A 173 1.10 -8.02 23.85
N ASN A 174 0.74 -7.98 22.57
CA ASN A 174 -0.56 -7.62 21.97
C ASN A 174 -1.19 -6.32 22.53
N ASP A 175 -2.03 -6.41 23.56
CA ASP A 175 -2.79 -5.27 24.10
C ASP A 175 -1.96 -4.34 24.99
N LYS A 176 -0.87 -4.86 25.56
CA LYS A 176 0.00 -4.10 26.46
C LYS A 176 1.03 -3.27 25.67
N ASP A 177 1.37 -3.67 24.44
CA ASP A 177 2.16 -2.87 23.49
C ASP A 177 1.46 -1.54 23.19
N LEU A 178 0.17 -1.61 22.86
CA LEU A 178 -0.65 -0.43 22.54
C LEU A 178 -0.77 0.51 23.74
N LYS A 179 -0.91 -0.05 24.94
CA LYS A 179 -0.96 0.74 26.18
C LYS A 179 0.37 1.44 26.46
N CYS A 180 1.49 0.74 26.27
CA CYS A 180 2.82 1.33 26.42
C CYS A 180 3.05 2.45 25.40
N LEU A 181 2.75 2.20 24.12
CA LEU A 181 2.79 3.17 23.03
C LEU A 181 1.96 4.42 23.37
N ASN A 182 0.71 4.24 23.82
CA ASN A 182 -0.18 5.35 24.20
C ASN A 182 0.38 6.19 25.36
N ILE A 183 0.99 5.55 26.37
CA ILE A 183 1.61 6.26 27.49
C ILE A 183 2.81 7.08 27.00
N GLN A 184 3.70 6.47 26.21
CA GLN A 184 4.89 7.13 25.71
C GLN A 184 4.56 8.30 24.77
N ILE A 185 3.57 8.13 23.88
CA ILE A 185 3.09 9.22 23.01
C ILE A 185 2.50 10.34 23.86
N ARG A 186 1.66 10.02 24.85
CA ARG A 186 1.09 11.03 25.75
C ARG A 186 2.20 11.79 26.47
N ASP A 187 3.19 11.10 27.03
CA ASP A 187 4.27 11.73 27.79
C ASP A 187 5.17 12.57 26.87
N PHE A 188 5.42 12.10 25.64
CA PHE A 188 6.11 12.88 24.61
C PHE A 188 5.34 14.16 24.27
N LEU A 189 4.02 14.08 24.09
CA LEU A 189 3.16 15.24 23.80
C LEU A 189 3.17 16.24 24.94
N VAL A 190 2.93 15.79 26.18
CA VAL A 190 2.92 16.66 27.37
C VAL A 190 4.28 17.34 27.58
N LYS A 191 5.39 16.66 27.27
CA LYS A 191 6.73 17.22 27.43
C LYS A 191 7.08 18.26 26.36
N ASN A 192 6.63 18.07 25.13
CA ASN A 192 7.07 18.87 23.98
C ASN A 192 6.02 19.86 23.47
N TYR A 193 4.77 19.75 23.89
CA TYR A 193 3.66 20.58 23.42
C TYR A 193 2.88 21.16 24.59
N VAL A 194 2.76 22.48 24.58
CA VAL A 194 1.97 23.24 25.55
C VAL A 194 0.58 23.39 24.96
N VAL A 195 -0.43 22.86 25.66
CA VAL A 195 -1.82 23.21 25.36
C VAL A 195 -2.00 24.66 25.82
N PRO A 196 -2.38 25.60 24.93
CA PRO A 196 -2.55 26.99 25.32
C PRO A 196 -3.64 27.09 26.40
N ASP A 197 -3.39 27.92 27.40
CA ASP A 197 -4.36 28.21 28.45
C ASP A 197 -5.53 28.97 27.81
N THR A 198 -6.65 28.28 27.57
CA THR A 198 -7.89 28.91 27.14
C THR A 198 -8.68 29.27 28.39
N GLU A 199 -9.13 30.52 28.50
CA GLU A 199 -9.89 31.02 29.66
C GLU A 199 -11.19 30.24 29.93
N ASP A 200 -11.68 29.48 28.96
CA ASP A 200 -12.78 28.54 29.12
C ASP A 200 -12.29 27.15 29.53
N THR A 201 -12.93 26.61 30.56
CA THR A 201 -12.73 25.29 31.19
C THR A 201 -13.13 24.11 30.28
N GLY A 202 -12.76 24.16 29.01
CA GLY A 202 -13.10 23.18 27.99
C GLY A 202 -12.08 22.04 27.90
N THR A 203 -12.57 20.83 27.61
CA THR A 203 -11.71 19.71 27.20
C THR A 203 -11.19 19.97 25.78
N VAL A 204 -9.88 20.16 25.63
CA VAL A 204 -9.24 20.25 24.30
C VAL A 204 -9.11 18.85 23.70
N ARG A 205 -9.70 18.63 22.52
CA ARG A 205 -9.51 17.42 21.72
C ARG A 205 -8.53 17.72 20.60
N MET A 206 -7.49 16.91 20.50
CA MET A 206 -6.50 16.98 19.43
C MET A 206 -6.30 15.59 18.81
N PHE A 207 -6.07 15.57 17.51
CA PHE A 207 -5.60 14.39 16.78
C PHE A 207 -4.13 14.58 16.47
N VAL A 208 -3.29 13.66 16.93
CA VAL A 208 -1.85 13.69 16.66
C VAL A 208 -1.54 12.58 15.67
N TYR A 209 -1.02 12.98 14.52
CA TYR A 209 -0.46 12.10 13.51
C TYR A 209 1.05 12.07 13.72
N PHE A 210 1.62 10.88 13.86
CA PHE A 210 3.05 10.70 14.10
C PHE A 210 3.61 9.60 13.19
N ILE A 211 4.89 9.72 12.88
CA ILE A 211 5.68 8.75 12.12
C ILE A 211 6.62 8.07 13.12
N VAL A 212 6.63 6.73 13.12
CA VAL A 212 7.62 5.95 13.86
C VAL A 212 8.62 5.41 12.84
N TYR A 213 9.87 5.83 12.96
CA TYR A 213 10.96 5.41 12.08
C TYR A 213 11.44 3.99 12.41
N LYS A 214 12.19 3.37 11.48
CA LYS A 214 12.76 2.01 11.66
C LYS A 214 13.63 1.87 12.92
N ASN A 215 14.23 2.96 13.39
CA ASN A 215 15.04 3.00 14.62
C ASN A 215 14.21 3.21 15.92
N GLY A 216 12.88 3.25 15.80
CA GLY A 216 11.96 3.47 16.92
C GLY A 216 11.82 4.94 17.34
N GLU A 217 12.45 5.88 16.62
CA GLU A 217 12.26 7.32 16.86
C GLU A 217 10.88 7.76 16.36
N LEU A 218 10.28 8.71 17.10
CA LEU A 218 8.96 9.26 16.79
C LEU A 218 9.09 10.71 16.32
N ALA A 219 8.47 11.04 15.20
CA ALA A 219 8.28 12.42 14.75
C ALA A 219 6.80 12.74 14.64
N ILE A 220 6.39 13.91 15.12
CA ILE A 220 5.04 14.40 14.89
C ILE A 220 4.93 14.88 13.46
N HIS A 221 3.97 14.32 12.74
CA HIS A 221 3.65 14.67 11.37
C HIS A 221 2.64 15.81 11.32
N LYS A 222 1.58 15.73 12.14
CA LYS A 222 0.50 16.73 12.17
C LYS A 222 -0.21 16.70 13.52
N ILE A 223 -0.70 17.85 13.97
CA ILE A 223 -1.66 17.94 15.08
C ILE A 223 -2.88 18.69 14.55
N ASP A 224 -4.05 18.07 14.60
CA ASP A 224 -5.32 18.71 14.29
C ASP A 224 -6.09 19.00 15.58
N GLY A 225 -6.58 20.22 15.74
CA GLY A 225 -7.24 20.68 16.96
C GLY A 225 -6.27 21.14 18.06
N GLY A 226 -6.80 21.87 19.04
CA GLY A 226 -6.04 22.79 19.88
C GLY A 226 -6.05 24.20 19.28
N SER A 227 -5.92 25.25 20.11
CA SER A 227 -5.84 26.63 19.64
C SER A 227 -4.62 26.76 18.72
N GLU A 228 -4.87 26.94 17.43
CA GLU A 228 -3.83 27.29 16.46
C GLU A 228 -3.12 28.56 16.94
N PRO A 229 -1.78 28.62 16.93
CA PRO A 229 -1.10 29.89 17.05
C PRO A 229 -1.31 30.69 15.77
N LEU A 230 -1.78 31.93 15.92
CA LEU A 230 -1.84 32.97 14.89
C LEU A 230 -0.50 33.16 14.16
#